data_AF-A0A534AH96-F1
#
_entry.id   AF-A0A534AH96-F1
#
_cell.length_a   1.000
_cell.length_b   1.000
_cell.length_c   1.000
_cell.angle_alpha   90.00
_cell.angle_beta   90.00
_cell.angle_gamma   90.00
#
_symmetry.space_group_name_H-M   'P 1'
#
loop_
_entity.id
_entity.type
_entity.pdbx_description
1 polymer ?
#
loop_
_entity_poly.entity_id
_entity_poly.type
_entity_poly.pdbx_seq_one_letter_code
_entity_poly.pdbx_strand_id
1 'polypeptide(L)'
;MRSSAAQTRSDWQAAQPAATQAISRADFTACIDGCVRQLAAEPVTAANDPAQAQLRAWLRSDAHALDDGTPIDFALFDSAILSIGERVSAAGSHAQMQLLHAARLLAESVYAAKG
;
A
#
# COMPACT_ATOMS: atom_id res chain seq x y z
N MET A 1 -14.73 3.94 -21.86
CA MET A 1 -14.22 2.79 -21.08
C MET A 1 -13.26 3.35 -20.04
N ARG A 2 -13.71 3.58 -18.80
CA ARG A 2 -12.83 4.11 -17.74
C ARG A 2 -12.02 2.92 -17.20
N SER A 3 -10.69 3.02 -17.28
CA SER A 3 -9.75 1.95 -16.92
C SER A 3 -9.99 1.44 -15.50
N SER A 4 -10.02 0.12 -15.30
CA SER A 4 -10.27 -0.55 -14.01
C SER A 4 -9.39 -0.03 -12.87
N ALA A 5 -8.16 0.39 -13.17
CA ALA A 5 -7.23 0.98 -12.19
C ALA A 5 -7.72 2.32 -11.60
N ALA A 6 -8.38 3.16 -12.41
CA ALA A 6 -8.94 4.42 -11.94
C ALA A 6 -10.14 4.21 -11.01
N GLN A 7 -10.93 3.14 -11.24
CA GLN A 7 -12.06 2.78 -10.40
C GLN A 7 -11.61 2.28 -9.02
N THR A 8 -10.59 1.40 -8.97
CA THR A 8 -10.01 0.92 -7.71
C THR A 8 -9.38 2.05 -6.90
N ARG A 9 -8.76 3.04 -7.56
CA ARG A 9 -8.20 4.23 -6.88
C ARG A 9 -9.28 5.07 -6.22
N SER A 10 -10.38 5.35 -6.92
CA SER A 10 -11.51 6.11 -6.35
C SER A 10 -12.23 5.34 -5.24
N ASP A 11 -12.33 4.02 -5.34
CA ASP A 11 -12.94 3.15 -4.32
C ASP A 11 -12.11 3.15 -3.02
N TRP A 12 -10.79 3.01 -3.14
CA TRP A 12 -9.88 3.12 -2.01
C TRP A 12 -9.87 4.53 -1.41
N GLN A 13 -9.90 5.57 -2.25
CA GLN A 13 -9.89 6.97 -1.79
C GLN A 13 -11.18 7.34 -1.02
N ALA A 14 -12.31 6.74 -1.39
CA ALA A 14 -13.58 6.83 -0.68
C ALA A 14 -13.65 5.96 0.58
N ALA A 15 -12.91 4.85 0.61
CA ALA A 15 -12.76 3.96 1.76
C ALA A 15 -11.70 4.41 2.77
N GLN A 16 -11.01 5.54 2.54
CA GLN A 16 -10.09 6.09 3.53
C GLN A 16 -10.86 6.39 4.82
N PRO A 17 -10.43 5.86 5.98
CA PRO A 17 -11.03 6.23 7.24
C PRO A 17 -10.87 7.75 7.41
N ALA A 18 -11.95 8.44 7.77
CA ALA A 18 -11.85 9.82 8.24
C ALA A 18 -10.79 9.87 9.34
N ALA A 19 -9.97 10.92 9.42
CA ALA A 19 -8.78 11.04 10.28
C ALA A 19 -8.98 10.78 11.80
N THR A 20 -10.19 10.41 12.23
CA THR A 20 -10.63 10.08 13.59
C THR A 20 -10.97 8.60 13.78
N GLN A 21 -11.04 7.77 12.74
CA GLN A 21 -11.28 6.33 12.86
C GLN A 21 -9.97 5.58 13.12
N ALA A 22 -10.00 4.63 14.06
CA ALA A 22 -8.86 3.74 14.32
C ALA A 22 -8.53 2.95 13.04
N ILE A 23 -7.24 2.85 12.71
CA ILE A 23 -6.76 2.16 11.50
C ILE A 23 -6.80 0.66 11.79
N SER A 24 -7.63 -0.11 11.11
CA SER A 24 -7.61 -1.56 11.29
C SER A 24 -6.42 -2.17 10.56
N ARG A 25 -5.97 -3.35 11.01
CA ARG A 25 -4.96 -4.14 10.28
C ARG A 25 -5.37 -4.41 8.84
N ALA A 26 -6.66 -4.68 8.62
CA ALA A 26 -7.21 -4.92 7.30
C ALA A 26 -7.05 -3.69 6.41
N ASP A 27 -7.39 -2.49 6.90
CA ASP A 27 -7.26 -1.24 6.13
C ASP A 27 -5.80 -0.92 5.79
N PHE A 28 -4.90 -1.13 6.76
CA PHE A 28 -3.46 -0.97 6.54
C PHE A 28 -2.95 -1.90 5.43
N THR A 29 -3.29 -3.19 5.50
CA THR A 29 -2.88 -4.15 4.46
C THR A 29 -3.55 -3.89 3.10
N ALA A 30 -4.81 -3.46 3.07
CA ALA A 30 -5.52 -3.12 1.85
C ALA A 30 -4.91 -1.89 1.15
N CYS A 31 -4.44 -0.90 1.92
CA CYS A 31 -3.69 0.24 1.41
C CYS A 31 -2.41 -0.20 0.68
N ILE A 32 -1.62 -1.08 1.31
CA ILE A 32 -0.38 -1.62 0.73
C ILE A 32 -0.70 -2.42 -0.55
N ASP A 33 -1.68 -3.33 -0.47
CA ASP A 33 -2.07 -4.17 -1.61
C ASP A 33 -2.54 -3.34 -2.81
N GLY A 34 -3.30 -2.27 -2.56
CA GLY A 34 -3.72 -1.30 -3.57
C GLY A 34 -2.54 -0.59 -4.24
N CYS A 35 -1.58 -0.11 -3.44
CA CYS A 35 -0.35 0.52 -3.95
C CYS A 35 0.44 -0.45 -4.85
N VAL A 36 0.59 -1.71 -4.44
CA VAL A 36 1.32 -2.74 -5.20
C VAL A 36 0.61 -3.05 -6.51
N ARG A 37 -0.72 -3.26 -6.50
CA ARG A 37 -1.49 -3.53 -7.72
C ARG A 37 -1.38 -2.38 -8.71
N GLN A 38 -1.42 -1.14 -8.24
CA GLN A 38 -1.27 0.03 -9.09
C GLN A 38 0.14 0.13 -9.67
N LEU A 39 1.19 -0.06 -8.86
CA LEU A 39 2.57 -0.08 -9.32
C LEU A 39 2.83 -1.18 -10.36
N ALA A 40 2.21 -2.35 -10.20
CA ALA A 40 2.32 -3.45 -11.16
C ALA A 40 1.65 -3.11 -12.50
N ALA A 41 0.56 -2.35 -12.48
CA ALA A 41 -0.14 -1.91 -13.68
C ALA A 41 0.54 -0.71 -14.36
N GLU A 42 0.99 0.28 -13.58
CA GLU A 42 1.53 1.56 -14.05
C GLU A 42 2.72 2.03 -13.18
N PRO A 43 3.94 1.52 -13.42
CA PRO A 43 5.09 1.77 -12.54
C PRO A 43 5.55 3.24 -12.46
N VAL A 44 5.30 4.00 -13.54
CA VAL A 44 5.84 5.36 -13.75
C VAL A 44 5.05 6.49 -13.07
N THR A 45 3.87 6.23 -12.51
CA THR A 45 3.00 7.27 -11.92
C THR A 45 3.07 7.35 -10.40
N ALA A 46 3.86 6.49 -9.77
CA ALA A 46 3.79 6.19 -8.34
C ALA A 46 4.29 7.29 -7.39
N ALA A 47 5.20 8.17 -7.83
CA ALA A 47 5.76 9.21 -6.97
C ALA A 47 4.69 10.20 -6.44
N ASN A 48 3.60 10.40 -7.20
CA ASN A 48 2.49 11.30 -6.85
C ASN A 48 1.22 10.56 -6.39
N ASP A 49 1.34 9.28 -6.01
CA ASP A 49 0.18 8.53 -5.59
C ASP A 49 -0.30 8.89 -4.17
N PRO A 50 -1.58 9.26 -3.98
CA PRO A 50 -2.11 9.65 -2.67
C PRO A 50 -2.10 8.51 -1.65
N ALA A 51 -2.24 7.25 -2.07
CA ALA A 51 -2.17 6.11 -1.15
C ALA A 51 -0.76 5.92 -0.62
N GLN A 52 0.26 6.07 -1.48
CA GLN A 52 1.65 6.09 -1.01
C GLN A 52 1.95 7.29 -0.09
N ALA A 53 1.37 8.45 -0.37
CA ALA A 53 1.53 9.61 0.51
C ALA A 53 0.91 9.37 1.90
N GLN A 54 -0.27 8.75 1.96
CA GLN A 54 -0.94 8.37 3.20
C GLN A 54 -0.12 7.33 3.99
N LEU A 55 0.38 6.29 3.29
CA LEU A 55 1.24 5.27 3.89
C LEU A 55 2.51 5.88 4.50
N ARG A 56 3.17 6.80 3.78
CA ARG A 56 4.33 7.55 4.30
C ARG A 56 3.96 8.44 5.49
N ALA A 57 2.78 9.05 5.50
CA ALA A 57 2.32 9.86 6.61
C ALA A 57 2.12 9.01 7.88
N TRP A 58 1.52 7.82 7.75
CA TRP A 58 1.39 6.88 8.87
C TRP A 58 2.75 6.43 9.40
N LEU A 59 3.69 6.06 8.52
CA LEU A 59 5.02 5.56 8.91
C LEU A 59 5.97 6.63 9.45
N ARG A 60 5.68 7.92 9.24
CA ARG A 60 6.53 9.02 9.71
C ARG A 60 6.25 9.39 11.17
N SER A 61 5.08 9.06 11.69
CA SER A 61 4.65 9.44 13.03
C SER A 61 4.60 8.21 13.92
N ASP A 62 5.46 8.16 14.94
CA ASP A 62 5.46 7.11 15.97
C ASP A 62 4.18 7.08 16.82
N ALA A 63 3.26 8.03 16.60
CA ALA A 63 1.99 8.12 17.32
C ALA A 63 0.86 7.29 16.68
N HIS A 64 1.07 6.70 15.51
CA HIS A 64 0.04 5.86 14.88
C HIS A 64 0.16 4.41 15.33
N ALA A 65 -0.97 3.85 15.78
CA ALA A 65 -1.14 2.44 16.05
C ALA A 65 -2.39 1.94 15.32
N LEU A 66 -2.40 0.64 15.03
CA LEU A 66 -3.61 -0.06 14.64
C LEU A 66 -4.62 -0.06 15.79
N ASP A 67 -5.88 -0.38 15.48
CA ASP A 67 -6.95 -0.56 16.46
C ASP A 67 -6.67 -1.64 17.52
N ASP A 68 -5.84 -2.64 17.18
CA ASP A 68 -5.32 -3.67 18.08
C ASP A 68 -4.14 -3.22 18.97
N GLY A 69 -3.72 -1.96 18.86
CA GLY A 69 -2.60 -1.37 19.60
C GLY A 69 -1.22 -1.64 19.00
N THR A 70 -1.12 -2.36 17.88
CA THR A 70 0.16 -2.57 17.19
C THR A 70 0.67 -1.25 16.62
N PRO A 71 1.92 -0.85 16.87
CA PRO A 71 2.47 0.37 16.28
C PRO A 71 2.51 0.26 14.74
N ILE A 72 2.18 1.35 14.05
CA ILE A 72 2.37 1.45 12.60
C ILE A 72 3.80 1.92 12.35
N ASP A 73 4.70 0.95 12.22
CA ASP A 73 6.12 1.17 12.00
C ASP A 73 6.64 0.47 10.74
N PHE A 74 7.93 0.66 10.46
CA PHE A 74 8.58 0.03 9.33
C PHE A 74 8.65 -1.49 9.45
N ALA A 75 8.63 -2.06 10.66
CA ALA A 75 8.64 -3.51 10.85
C ALA A 75 7.28 -4.13 10.46
N LEU A 76 6.17 -3.48 10.84
CA LEU A 76 4.83 -3.85 10.40
C LEU A 76 4.70 -3.73 8.88
N PHE A 77 5.22 -2.65 8.30
CA PHE A 77 5.25 -2.46 6.85
C PHE A 77 6.04 -3.56 6.12
N ASP A 78 7.26 -3.88 6.57
CA ASP A 78 8.08 -4.93 5.97
C ASP A 78 7.39 -6.28 6.03
N SER A 79 6.78 -6.62 7.18
CA SER A 79 6.00 -7.85 7.33
C SER A 79 4.83 -7.90 6.33
N ALA A 80 4.16 -6.78 6.10
CA ALA A 80 3.07 -6.70 5.14
C ALA A 80 3.57 -6.82 3.69
N ILE A 81 4.72 -6.22 3.35
CA ILE A 81 5.36 -6.34 2.03
C ILE A 81 5.77 -7.79 1.73
N LEU A 82 6.37 -8.49 2.70
CA LEU A 82 6.82 -9.87 2.53
C LEU A 82 5.66 -10.85 2.26
N SER A 83 4.48 -10.56 2.79
CA SER A 83 3.27 -11.39 2.62
C SER A 83 2.42 -10.99 1.40
N ILE A 84 2.90 -10.08 0.53
CA ILE A 84 2.18 -9.68 -0.68
C ILE A 84 1.88 -10.83 -1.62
N GLY A 85 2.82 -11.76 -1.80
CA GLY A 85 2.63 -12.91 -2.69
C GLY A 85 1.45 -13.79 -2.29
N GLU A 86 1.10 -13.81 -1.01
CA GLU A 86 0.01 -14.60 -0.43
C GLU A 86 -1.32 -13.86 -0.49
N ARG A 87 -1.33 -12.55 -0.21
CA ARG A 87 -2.55 -11.72 -0.21
C ARG A 87 -2.99 -11.27 -1.60
N VAL A 88 -2.03 -11.04 -2.47
CA VAL A 88 -2.24 -10.47 -3.80
C VAL A 88 -1.91 -11.53 -4.84
N SER A 89 -2.88 -12.38 -5.15
CA SER A 89 -2.75 -13.32 -6.26
C SER A 89 -2.95 -12.61 -7.59
N ALA A 90 -2.09 -12.92 -8.56
CA ALA A 90 -2.28 -12.59 -9.97
C ALA A 90 -2.31 -13.85 -10.82
N ALA A 91 -3.07 -13.80 -11.92
CA ALA A 91 -3.19 -14.90 -12.85
C ALA A 91 -1.89 -15.08 -13.65
N GLY A 92 -1.16 -16.16 -13.37
CA GLY A 92 0.04 -16.55 -14.10
C GLY A 92 1.36 -15.99 -13.52
N SER A 93 2.45 -16.68 -13.83
CA SER A 93 3.78 -16.41 -13.25
C SER A 93 4.32 -15.02 -13.59
N HIS A 94 4.08 -14.52 -14.81
CA HIS A 94 4.52 -13.19 -15.21
C HIS A 94 3.85 -12.08 -14.41
N ALA A 95 2.52 -12.17 -14.22
CA ALA A 95 1.77 -11.19 -13.43
C ALA A 95 2.15 -11.28 -11.95
N GLN A 96 2.44 -12.48 -11.43
CA GLN A 96 2.98 -12.66 -10.08
C GLN A 96 4.36 -11.99 -9.92
N MET A 97 5.25 -12.13 -10.91
CA MET A 97 6.56 -11.47 -10.91
C MET A 97 6.44 -9.94 -10.94
N GLN A 98 5.49 -9.39 -11.70
CA GLN A 98 5.21 -7.96 -11.72
C GLN A 98 4.73 -7.44 -10.36
N LEU A 99 3.88 -8.20 -9.65
CA LEU A 99 3.45 -7.84 -8.30
C LEU A 99 4.61 -7.82 -7.31
N LEU A 100 5.49 -8.83 -7.35
CA LEU A 100 6.66 -8.87 -6.47
C LEU A 100 7.64 -7.73 -6.77
N HIS A 101 7.83 -7.40 -8.05
CA HIS A 101 8.63 -6.25 -8.45
C HIS A 101 8.01 -4.93 -7.96
N ALA A 102 6.69 -4.77 -8.09
CA ALA A 102 5.96 -3.61 -7.60
C ALA A 102 6.04 -3.46 -6.08
N ALA A 103 5.95 -4.56 -5.32
CA ALA A 103 6.13 -4.54 -3.87
C ALA A 103 7.52 -4.05 -3.46
N ARG A 104 8.55 -4.48 -4.20
CA ARG A 104 9.92 -3.97 -4.01
C ARG A 104 10.02 -2.48 -4.31
N LEU A 105 9.47 -2.01 -5.43
CA LEU A 105 9.47 -0.57 -5.77
C LEU A 105 8.74 0.27 -4.72
N LEU A 106 7.64 -0.23 -4.16
CA LEU A 106 6.93 0.43 -3.07
C LEU A 106 7.80 0.57 -1.83
N ALA A 107 8.50 -0.51 -1.44
CA ALA A 107 9.41 -0.46 -0.30
C ALA A 107 10.53 0.57 -0.54
N GLU A 108 11.17 0.52 -1.71
CA GLU A 108 12.23 1.46 -2.08
C GLU A 108 11.75 2.91 -2.01
N SER A 109 10.54 3.22 -2.48
CA SER A 109 9.99 4.59 -2.45
C SER A 109 9.64 5.06 -1.03
N VAL A 110 9.11 4.18 -0.19
CA VAL A 110 8.78 4.47 1.21
C VAL A 110 10.04 4.75 2.01
N TYR A 111 11.07 3.92 1.84
CA TYR A 111 12.36 4.11 2.52
C TYR A 111 13.13 5.33 2.01
N ALA A 112 13.05 5.65 0.71
CA ALA A 112 13.67 6.87 0.17
C ALA A 112 13.07 8.14 0.78
N ALA A 113 11.78 8.14 1.13
CA ALA A 113 11.08 9.29 1.72
C ALA A 113 11.21 9.41 3.25
N LYS A 114 11.99 8.52 3.88
CA LYS A 114 12.33 8.56 5.31
C LYS A 114 13.43 9.58 5.62
N GLY A 115 14.37 9.79 4.67
CA GLY A 115 15.47 10.75 4.76
C GLY A 115 15.10 12.13 4.23
#